data_AF-A0A7V8X3A7-F1
#
_entry.id   AF-A0A7V8X3A7-F1
#
_cell.length_a   1.000
_cell.length_b   1.000
_cell.length_c   1.000
_cell.angle_alpha   90.00
_cell.angle_beta   90.00
_cell.angle_gamma   90.00
#
_symmetry.space_group_name_H-M   'P 1'
#
loop_
_entity.id
_entity.type
_entity.pdbx_description
1 polymer ?
#
loop_
_entity_poly.entity_id
_entity_poly.type
_entity_poly.pdbx_seq_one_letter_code
_entity_poly.pdbx_strand_id
1 'polypeptide(L)'
;MQTRPARAERREVDLRRLVAGFLRMAPDVAIVGEVRDREALPLLLTLSSGVKGFTTIHAGSARQALTRLRFICQLADAATDLPLSALNTLVSESVDVVVHCARTKEGLRVTEILCVEDLAGGPDATQFTATEVFARPRHDVELAWTGNLPVRALRPLREAGHDVRSLLGPPAWDQIEGGVLDQAVP
;
A
#
# COMPACT_ATOMS: atom_id res chain seq x y z
N MET A 1 -4.70 21.84 -1.83
CA MET A 1 -3.46 22.57 -1.47
C MET A 1 -2.42 22.28 -2.53
N GLN A 2 -1.47 23.18 -2.82
CA GLN A 2 -0.46 22.98 -3.88
C GLN A 2 0.91 23.43 -3.40
N THR A 3 1.95 22.68 -3.75
CA THR A 3 3.34 23.04 -3.49
C THR A 3 3.76 24.24 -4.32
N ARG A 4 4.73 25.01 -3.83
CA ARG A 4 5.25 26.18 -4.53
C ARG A 4 6.72 26.41 -4.17
N PRO A 5 7.61 26.56 -5.16
CA PRO A 5 9.02 26.85 -4.89
C PRO A 5 9.20 28.23 -4.24
N ALA A 6 10.36 28.41 -3.61
CA ALA A 6 10.78 29.72 -3.10
C ALA A 6 10.90 30.75 -4.24
N ARG A 7 10.52 32.00 -3.94
CA ARG A 7 10.78 33.19 -4.76
C ARG A 7 11.27 34.30 -3.85
N ALA A 8 11.91 35.34 -4.41
CA ALA A 8 12.46 36.47 -3.64
C ALA A 8 11.48 37.05 -2.60
N GLU A 9 10.19 37.14 -2.96
CA GLU A 9 9.16 37.72 -2.11
C GLU A 9 8.28 36.68 -1.36
N ARG A 10 8.49 35.38 -1.61
CA ARG A 10 7.61 34.32 -1.09
C ARG A 10 8.39 33.07 -0.72
N ARG A 11 8.26 32.67 0.54
CA ARG A 11 8.85 31.41 1.06
C ARG A 11 8.31 30.19 0.32
N GLU A 12 9.09 29.12 0.29
CA GLU A 12 8.68 27.81 -0.21
C GLU A 12 7.48 27.26 0.56
N VAL A 13 6.66 26.48 -0.14
CA VAL A 13 5.63 25.62 0.41
C VAL A 13 5.89 24.22 -0.13
N ASP A 14 6.55 23.40 0.67
CA ASP A 14 6.82 22.00 0.36
C ASP A 14 5.62 21.12 0.73
N LEU A 15 5.65 19.85 0.30
CA LEU A 15 4.57 18.91 0.55
C LEU A 15 4.46 18.58 2.04
N ARG A 16 5.59 18.48 2.76
CA ARG A 16 5.64 18.27 4.20
C ARG A 16 4.81 19.31 4.95
N ARG A 17 4.97 20.59 4.63
CA ARG A 17 4.21 21.69 5.25
C ARG A 17 2.72 21.61 4.94
N LEU A 18 2.36 21.26 3.71
CA LEU A 18 0.95 21.10 3.33
C LEU A 18 0.29 19.93 4.06
N VAL A 19 0.97 18.79 4.10
CA VAL A 19 0.52 17.58 4.81
C VAL A 19 0.36 17.91 6.30
N ALA A 20 1.39 18.45 6.95
CA ALA A 20 1.31 18.84 8.36
C ALA A 20 0.19 19.85 8.66
N GLY A 21 -0.07 20.80 7.76
CA GLY A 21 -1.16 21.77 7.91
C GLY A 21 -2.55 21.14 7.74
N PHE A 22 -2.73 20.37 6.68
CA PHE A 22 -3.97 19.68 6.36
C PHE A 22 -4.40 18.69 7.45
N LEU A 23 -3.43 17.93 7.99
CA LEU A 23 -3.71 16.94 9.03
C LEU A 23 -4.17 17.55 10.36
N ARG A 24 -3.89 18.84 10.61
CA ARG A 24 -4.39 19.59 11.77
C ARG A 24 -5.83 20.08 11.61
N MET A 25 -6.42 19.91 10.43
CA MET A 25 -7.80 20.30 10.13
C MET A 25 -8.81 19.19 10.42
N ALA A 26 -8.39 18.10 11.08
CA ALA A 26 -9.21 16.92 11.37
C ALA A 26 -9.92 16.37 10.11
N PRO A 27 -9.16 16.00 9.06
CA PRO A 27 -9.78 15.52 7.82
C PRO A 27 -10.40 14.13 8.00
N ASP A 28 -11.55 13.90 7.37
CA ASP A 28 -12.16 12.56 7.29
C ASP A 28 -11.37 11.61 6.37
N VAL A 29 -10.77 12.18 5.31
CA VAL A 29 -9.98 11.45 4.31
C VAL A 29 -8.75 12.26 3.91
N ALA A 30 -7.56 11.67 4.09
CA ALA A 30 -6.29 12.24 3.70
C ALA A 30 -5.84 11.75 2.31
N ILE A 31 -5.77 12.65 1.33
CA ILE A 31 -5.30 12.33 -0.01
C ILE A 31 -4.00 13.10 -0.28
N VAL A 32 -2.91 12.35 -0.44
CA VAL A 32 -1.61 12.88 -0.85
C VAL A 32 -1.32 12.36 -2.25
N GLY A 33 -1.01 13.25 -3.19
CA GLY A 33 -0.83 12.84 -4.59
C GLY A 33 0.25 11.77 -4.73
N GLU A 34 1.47 12.08 -4.29
CA GLU A 34 2.61 11.16 -4.31
C GLU A 34 3.52 11.46 -3.11
N VAL A 35 3.93 10.42 -2.39
CA VAL A 35 4.97 10.53 -1.37
C VAL A 35 6.34 10.22 -1.95
N ARG A 36 7.30 11.10 -1.68
CA ARG A 36 8.67 11.10 -2.18
C ARG A 36 9.70 11.28 -1.08
N ASP A 37 9.37 11.99 -0.01
CA ASP A 37 10.32 12.36 1.04
C ASP A 37 9.63 12.51 2.42
N ARG A 38 9.98 13.56 3.18
CA ARG A 38 9.68 13.78 4.61
C ARG A 38 8.20 13.85 4.97
N GLU A 39 7.31 13.98 4.00
CA GLU A 39 5.86 13.93 4.20
C GLU A 39 5.32 12.53 4.51
N ALA A 40 6.10 11.47 4.24
CA ALA A 40 5.64 10.09 4.43
C ALA A 40 5.32 9.78 5.89
N LEU A 41 6.21 10.11 6.83
CA LEU A 41 6.02 9.85 8.26
C LEU A 41 4.75 10.51 8.84
N PRO A 42 4.53 11.84 8.68
CA PRO A 42 3.30 12.47 9.20
C PRO A 42 2.04 11.95 8.52
N LEU A 43 2.11 11.55 7.24
CA LEU A 43 1.00 10.86 6.59
C LEU A 43 0.69 9.53 7.30
N LEU A 44 1.68 8.65 7.47
CA LEU A 44 1.45 7.34 8.11
C LEU A 44 0.97 7.48 9.55
N LEU A 45 1.55 8.37 10.36
CA LEU A 45 1.08 8.63 11.72
C LEU A 45 -0.38 9.08 11.77
N THR A 46 -0.87 9.73 10.71
CA THR A 46 -2.29 10.07 10.60
C THR A 46 -3.12 8.85 10.22
N LEU A 47 -2.70 8.09 9.22
CA LEU A 47 -3.43 6.91 8.77
C LEU A 47 -3.54 5.85 9.89
N SER A 48 -2.47 5.63 10.66
CA SER A 48 -2.47 4.72 11.81
C SER A 48 -3.41 5.16 12.94
N SER A 49 -3.81 6.43 12.99
CA SER A 49 -4.78 6.94 13.97
C SER A 49 -6.24 6.73 13.57
N GLY A 50 -6.50 6.07 12.44
CA GLY A 50 -7.85 5.74 11.94
C GLY A 50 -8.41 6.72 10.91
N VAL A 51 -7.63 7.74 10.50
CA VAL A 51 -8.00 8.60 9.37
C VAL A 51 -7.84 7.81 8.07
N LYS A 52 -8.87 7.79 7.24
CA LYS A 52 -8.81 7.13 5.92
C LYS A 52 -7.85 7.89 5.02
N GLY A 53 -7.19 7.22 4.08
CA GLY A 53 -6.42 7.97 3.11
C GLY A 53 -5.86 7.18 1.95
N PHE A 54 -5.30 7.94 1.01
CA PHE A 54 -4.77 7.45 -0.24
C PHE A 54 -3.49 8.21 -0.58
N THR A 55 -2.50 7.47 -1.08
CA THR A 55 -1.32 8.08 -1.69
C THR A 55 -0.79 7.21 -2.82
N THR A 56 0.03 7.81 -3.69
CA THR A 56 0.87 7.06 -4.61
C THR A 56 2.32 7.09 -4.16
N ILE A 57 3.10 6.11 -4.61
CA ILE A 57 4.55 6.03 -4.43
C ILE A 57 5.14 5.29 -5.62
N HIS A 58 6.31 5.73 -6.09
CA HIS A 58 6.99 5.06 -7.18
C HIS A 58 7.73 3.79 -6.70
N ALA A 59 7.32 2.62 -7.18
CA ALA A 59 7.93 1.32 -6.87
C ALA A 59 7.78 0.36 -8.05
N GLY A 60 8.65 -0.67 -8.13
CA GLY A 60 8.60 -1.67 -9.20
C GLY A 60 7.70 -2.88 -8.90
N SER A 61 7.16 -2.96 -7.68
CA SER A 61 6.14 -3.93 -7.28
C SER A 61 5.38 -3.42 -6.06
N ALA A 62 4.25 -4.05 -5.73
CA ALA A 62 3.48 -3.71 -4.53
C ALA A 62 4.28 -3.96 -3.24
N ARG A 63 5.05 -5.06 -3.15
CA ARG A 63 5.94 -5.31 -2.00
C ARG A 63 7.07 -4.28 -1.90
N GLN A 64 7.64 -3.86 -3.04
CA GLN A 64 8.65 -2.80 -3.05
C GLN A 64 8.06 -1.46 -2.59
N ALA A 65 6.78 -1.18 -2.85
CA ALA A 65 6.12 0.03 -2.38
C ALA A 65 6.12 0.12 -0.85
N LEU A 66 5.79 -0.97 -0.14
CA LEU A 66 5.83 -1.03 1.32
C LEU A 66 7.26 -0.81 1.86
N THR A 67 8.23 -1.52 1.30
CA THR A 67 9.65 -1.38 1.66
C THR A 67 10.16 0.05 1.43
N ARG A 68 9.78 0.67 0.31
CA ARG A 68 10.17 2.04 -0.02
C ARG A 68 9.49 3.05 0.90
N LEU A 69 8.22 2.87 1.22
CA LEU A 69 7.47 3.72 2.14
C LEU A 69 8.13 3.73 3.53
N ARG A 70 8.51 2.55 4.05
CA ARG A 70 9.31 2.42 5.27
C ARG A 70 10.63 3.17 5.18
N PHE A 71 11.37 2.97 4.08
CA PHE A 71 12.66 3.60 3.88
C PHE A 71 12.56 5.13 3.86
N ILE A 72 11.59 5.69 3.15
CA ILE A 72 11.36 7.15 3.13
C ILE A 72 10.98 7.67 4.52
N CYS A 73 10.16 6.93 5.28
CA CYS A 73 9.84 7.32 6.66
C CYS A 73 11.07 7.34 7.56
N GLN A 74 11.99 6.38 7.40
CA GLN A 74 13.26 6.34 8.13
C GLN A 74 14.13 7.57 7.88
N LEU A 75 14.03 8.18 6.69
CA LEU A 75 14.76 9.39 6.33
C LEU A 75 14.12 10.69 6.87
N ALA A 76 12.92 10.63 7.43
CA ALA A 76 12.28 11.79 8.04
C ALA A 76 13.01 12.17 9.34
N ASP A 77 13.22 13.48 9.56
CA ASP A 77 13.96 13.97 10.74
C ASP A 77 13.42 13.46 12.08
N ALA A 78 12.09 13.29 12.16
CA ALA A 78 11.43 12.83 13.39
C ALA A 78 11.51 11.31 13.59
N ALA A 79 12.08 10.56 12.64
CA ALA A 79 12.27 9.11 12.74
C ALA A 79 13.66 8.70 13.25
N THR A 80 14.58 9.64 13.47
CA THR A 80 15.98 9.34 13.84
C THR A 80 16.12 8.43 15.07
N ASP A 81 15.17 8.50 16.00
CA ASP A 81 15.16 7.70 17.22
C ASP A 81 14.17 6.53 17.19
N LEU A 82 13.47 6.31 16.06
CA LEU A 82 12.51 5.20 15.94
C LEU A 82 13.22 3.92 15.52
N PRO A 83 13.06 2.81 16.28
CA PRO A 83 13.59 1.52 15.85
C PRO A 83 12.89 1.07 14.56
N LEU A 84 13.61 0.31 13.73
CA LEU A 84 13.07 -0.20 12.46
C LEU A 84 11.79 -1.02 12.65
N SER A 85 11.69 -1.74 13.76
CA SER A 85 10.50 -2.48 14.16
C SER A 85 9.27 -1.57 14.31
N ALA A 86 9.42 -0.39 14.89
CA ALA A 86 8.33 0.58 15.01
C ALA A 86 7.90 1.12 13.64
N LEU A 87 8.84 1.33 12.71
CA LEU A 87 8.51 1.75 11.35
C LEU A 87 7.82 0.63 10.55
N ASN A 88 8.22 -0.63 10.75
CA ASN A 88 7.51 -1.77 10.18
C ASN A 88 6.07 -1.82 10.68
N THR A 89 5.87 -1.74 12.00
CA THR A 89 4.52 -1.73 12.60
C THR A 89 3.71 -0.57 12.05
N LEU A 90 4.27 0.64 12.02
CA LEU A 90 3.58 1.83 11.52
C LEU A 90 3.11 1.65 10.06
N VAL A 91 3.97 1.14 9.17
CA VAL A 91 3.58 0.88 7.77
C VAL A 91 2.52 -0.20 7.69
N SER A 92 2.66 -1.29 8.45
CA SER A 92 1.71 -2.40 8.48
C SER A 92 0.33 -1.94 8.94
N GLU A 93 0.26 -1.11 9.98
CA GLU A 93 -0.98 -0.56 10.52
C GLU A 93 -1.62 0.49 9.61
N SER A 94 -0.80 1.31 8.95
CA SER A 94 -1.25 2.46 8.14
C SER A 94 -1.73 2.09 6.74
N VAL A 95 -1.30 0.95 6.21
CA VAL A 95 -1.60 0.54 4.83
C VAL A 95 -2.45 -0.72 4.87
N ASP A 96 -3.62 -0.68 4.23
CA ASP A 96 -4.50 -1.84 4.11
C ASP A 96 -4.34 -2.56 2.77
N VAL A 97 -4.22 -1.79 1.69
CA VAL A 97 -4.20 -2.29 0.31
C VAL A 97 -3.14 -1.57 -0.51
N VAL A 98 -2.41 -2.32 -1.32
CA VAL A 98 -1.47 -1.79 -2.32
C VAL A 98 -1.90 -2.26 -3.71
N VAL A 99 -2.21 -1.30 -4.58
CA VAL A 99 -2.51 -1.56 -5.99
C VAL A 99 -1.29 -1.14 -6.81
N HIS A 100 -0.59 -2.10 -7.40
CA HIS A 100 0.54 -1.78 -8.26
C HIS A 100 0.13 -1.67 -9.72
N CYS A 101 0.60 -0.61 -10.37
CA CYS A 101 0.35 -0.34 -11.78
C CYS A 101 1.68 -0.29 -12.55
N ALA A 102 1.72 -0.95 -13.70
CA ALA A 102 2.84 -0.87 -14.63
C ALA A 102 2.38 -0.26 -15.96
N ARG A 103 3.31 0.40 -16.66
CA ARG A 103 3.09 0.85 -18.03
C ARG A 103 3.51 -0.27 -18.99
N THR A 104 2.55 -0.82 -19.72
CA THR A 104 2.74 -1.81 -20.78
C THR A 104 2.65 -1.15 -22.16
N LYS A 105 2.86 -1.93 -23.23
CA LYS A 105 2.67 -1.46 -24.60
C LYS A 105 1.20 -1.07 -24.87
N GLU A 106 0.27 -1.71 -24.17
CA GLU A 106 -1.18 -1.46 -24.27
C GLU A 106 -1.68 -0.36 -23.31
N GLY A 107 -0.78 0.28 -22.55
CA GLY A 107 -1.07 1.39 -21.64
C GLY A 107 -0.81 1.08 -20.16
N LEU A 108 -1.36 1.90 -19.25
CA LEU A 108 -1.27 1.61 -17.81
C LEU A 108 -2.17 0.41 -17.47
N ARG A 109 -1.64 -0.55 -16.70
CA ARG A 109 -2.38 -1.73 -16.23
C ARG A 109 -2.06 -2.00 -14.77
N VAL A 110 -3.06 -2.43 -14.02
CA VAL A 110 -2.87 -3.03 -12.70
C VAL A 110 -2.22 -4.40 -12.89
N THR A 111 -1.12 -4.66 -12.19
CA THR A 111 -0.40 -5.94 -12.28
C THR A 111 -0.59 -6.82 -11.07
N GLU A 112 -0.76 -6.23 -9.89
CA GLU A 112 -1.01 -6.96 -8.64
C GLU A 112 -1.76 -6.09 -7.65
N ILE A 113 -2.53 -6.73 -6.78
CA ILE A 113 -3.19 -6.11 -5.62
C ILE A 113 -2.83 -6.93 -4.40
N LEU A 114 -2.17 -6.29 -3.43
CA LEU A 114 -1.85 -6.87 -2.14
C LEU A 114 -2.75 -6.28 -1.06
N CYS A 115 -3.20 -7.12 -0.14
CA CYS A 115 -3.70 -6.68 1.15
C CYS A 115 -2.60 -6.88 2.19
N VAL A 116 -2.33 -5.85 2.98
CA VAL A 116 -1.32 -5.89 4.04
C VAL A 116 -1.91 -6.57 5.26
N GLU A 117 -1.16 -7.51 5.82
CA GLU A 117 -1.55 -8.29 6.99
C GLU A 117 -0.81 -7.81 8.24
N ASP A 118 -1.15 -8.38 9.39
CA ASP A 118 -0.34 -8.21 10.59
C ASP A 118 1.06 -8.81 10.38
N LEU A 119 2.09 -8.15 10.93
CA LEU A 119 3.48 -8.58 10.78
C LEU A 119 3.71 -9.98 11.36
N ALA A 120 3.98 -10.95 10.49
CA ALA A 120 4.47 -12.25 10.87
C ALA A 120 5.96 -12.15 11.27
N GLY A 121 6.34 -12.78 12.38
CA GLY A 121 7.72 -12.73 12.91
C GLY A 121 7.98 -11.61 13.93
N GLY A 122 6.95 -10.81 14.27
CA GLY A 122 7.04 -9.82 15.36
C GLY A 122 7.97 -8.64 15.03
N PRO A 123 8.54 -7.97 16.06
CA PRO A 123 9.36 -6.77 15.88
C PRO A 123 10.58 -6.94 14.95
N ASP A 124 11.12 -8.15 14.85
CA ASP A 124 12.32 -8.46 14.06
C ASP A 124 12.01 -8.82 12.60
N ALA A 125 10.74 -8.71 12.17
CA ALA A 125 10.35 -8.97 10.79
C ALA A 125 11.09 -8.06 9.81
N THR A 126 11.79 -8.66 8.85
CA THR A 126 12.51 -7.91 7.80
C THR A 126 11.63 -7.63 6.58
N GLN A 127 10.55 -8.41 6.43
CA GLN A 127 9.61 -8.34 5.31
C GLN A 127 8.20 -8.06 5.80
N PHE A 128 7.42 -7.36 4.98
CA PHE A 128 6.00 -7.15 5.24
C PHE A 128 5.19 -8.40 4.89
N THR A 129 4.30 -8.79 5.79
CA THR A 129 3.30 -9.83 5.54
C THR A 129 2.17 -9.24 4.72
N ALA A 130 1.87 -9.87 3.59
CA ALA A 130 0.83 -9.41 2.70
C ALA A 130 0.26 -10.58 1.90
N THR A 131 -1.05 -10.59 1.77
CA THR A 131 -1.81 -11.51 0.93
C THR A 131 -1.92 -10.93 -0.47
N GLU A 132 -1.37 -11.61 -1.46
CA GLU A 132 -1.61 -11.26 -2.85
C GLU A 132 -3.03 -11.71 -3.21
N VAL A 133 -3.91 -10.75 -3.49
CA VAL A 133 -5.32 -10.98 -3.79
C VAL A 133 -5.57 -10.96 -5.29
N PHE A 134 -4.89 -10.10 -6.05
CA PHE A 134 -4.95 -10.17 -7.50
C PHE A 134 -3.57 -10.21 -8.09
N ALA A 135 -3.39 -11.00 -9.13
CA ALA A 135 -2.14 -11.10 -9.87
C ALA A 135 -2.41 -11.11 -11.37
N ARG A 136 -1.47 -10.54 -12.11
CA ARG A 136 -1.39 -10.59 -13.56
C ARG A 136 -0.06 -11.24 -13.94
N PRO A 137 -0.02 -12.57 -14.18
CA PRO A 137 1.22 -13.29 -14.44
C PRO A 137 2.01 -12.79 -15.67
N ARG A 138 1.30 -12.27 -16.68
CA ARG A 138 1.88 -11.71 -17.91
C ARG A 138 1.11 -10.46 -18.33
N HIS A 139 1.78 -9.49 -18.97
CA HIS A 139 1.14 -8.21 -19.30
C HIS A 139 -0.08 -8.32 -20.22
N ASP A 140 -0.18 -9.39 -21.00
CA ASP A 140 -1.23 -9.68 -21.99
C ASP A 140 -2.43 -10.46 -21.42
N VAL A 141 -2.32 -11.08 -20.24
CA VAL A 141 -3.43 -11.80 -19.60
C VAL A 141 -4.20 -10.87 -18.66
N GLU A 142 -5.48 -11.15 -18.39
CA GLU A 142 -6.28 -10.36 -17.47
C GLU A 142 -5.77 -10.43 -16.02
N LEU A 143 -6.12 -9.41 -15.23
CA LEU A 143 -5.87 -9.43 -13.79
C LEU A 143 -6.87 -10.38 -13.15
N ALA A 144 -6.40 -11.36 -12.41
CA ALA A 144 -7.26 -12.40 -11.85
C ALA A 144 -7.14 -12.50 -10.34
N TRP A 145 -8.24 -12.86 -9.67
CA TRP A 145 -8.23 -13.15 -8.25
C TRP A 145 -7.34 -14.37 -7.99
N THR A 146 -6.47 -14.26 -6.99
CA THR A 146 -5.49 -15.27 -6.64
C THR A 146 -6.06 -16.39 -5.76
N GLY A 147 -7.38 -16.48 -5.55
CA GLY A 147 -7.98 -17.46 -4.63
C GLY A 147 -7.67 -17.24 -3.15
N ASN A 148 -6.70 -16.37 -2.83
CA ASN A 148 -6.30 -16.04 -1.48
C ASN A 148 -7.29 -15.06 -0.87
N LEU A 149 -7.51 -15.20 0.44
CA LEU A 149 -8.38 -14.32 1.22
C LEU A 149 -7.55 -13.53 2.24
N PRO A 150 -7.67 -12.20 2.26
CA PRO A 150 -6.84 -11.36 3.13
C PRO A 150 -7.38 -11.32 4.57
N VAL A 151 -6.67 -11.90 5.52
CA VAL A 151 -7.15 -12.18 6.88
C VAL A 151 -7.55 -10.90 7.61
N ARG A 152 -6.68 -9.88 7.62
CA ARG A 152 -6.90 -8.60 8.30
C ARG A 152 -8.09 -7.84 7.72
N ALA A 153 -8.25 -7.86 6.41
CA ALA A 153 -9.32 -7.14 5.72
C ALA A 153 -10.69 -7.87 5.79
N LEU A 154 -10.72 -9.18 6.07
CA LEU A 154 -11.98 -9.94 6.11
C LEU A 154 -12.98 -9.37 7.12
N ARG A 155 -12.54 -9.07 8.34
CA ARG A 155 -13.45 -8.62 9.41
C ARG A 155 -14.06 -7.26 9.10
N PRO A 156 -13.29 -6.19 8.79
CA PRO A 156 -13.86 -4.89 8.42
C PRO A 156 -14.81 -4.96 7.22
N LEU A 157 -14.47 -5.75 6.19
CA LEU A 157 -15.33 -5.92 5.02
C LEU A 157 -16.67 -6.57 5.39
N ARG A 158 -16.64 -7.63 6.21
CA ARG A 158 -17.86 -8.28 6.70
C ARG A 158 -18.72 -7.37 7.57
N GLU A 159 -18.08 -6.61 8.46
CA GLU A 159 -18.78 -5.61 9.30
C GLU A 159 -19.43 -4.51 8.46
N ALA A 160 -18.83 -4.16 7.31
CA ALA A 160 -19.42 -3.27 6.32
C ALA A 160 -20.49 -3.95 5.42
N GLY A 161 -20.84 -5.21 5.66
CA GLY A 161 -21.84 -5.95 4.88
C GLY A 161 -21.33 -6.53 3.56
N HIS A 162 -20.01 -6.58 3.37
CA HIS A 162 -19.40 -7.16 2.18
C HIS A 162 -18.98 -8.61 2.41
N ASP A 163 -19.49 -9.53 1.58
CA ASP A 163 -18.92 -10.88 1.46
C ASP A 163 -17.74 -10.84 0.48
N VAL A 164 -16.54 -11.06 1.01
CA VAL A 164 -15.29 -11.01 0.25
C VAL A 164 -15.27 -12.03 -0.88
N ARG A 165 -15.84 -13.23 -0.69
CA ARG A 165 -15.88 -14.25 -1.76
C ARG A 165 -16.78 -13.80 -2.91
N SER A 166 -17.92 -13.19 -2.60
CA SER A 166 -18.81 -12.62 -3.61
C SER A 166 -18.17 -11.44 -4.37
N LEU A 167 -17.33 -10.64 -3.72
CA LEU A 167 -16.66 -9.49 -4.32
C LEU A 167 -15.52 -9.87 -5.26
N LEU A 168 -14.81 -10.96 -4.96
CA LEU A 168 -13.61 -11.37 -5.70
C LEU A 168 -13.91 -12.25 -6.92
N GLY A 169 -15.16 -12.73 -7.07
CA GLY A 169 -15.58 -13.60 -8.17
C GLY A 169 -15.07 -15.05 -8.03
N PRO A 170 -15.28 -15.92 -9.03
CA PRO A 170 -14.67 -17.25 -9.03
C PRO A 170 -13.13 -17.15 -9.18
N PRO A 171 -12.35 -18.03 -8.57
CA PRO A 171 -10.91 -18.07 -8.80
C PRO A 171 -10.66 -18.41 -10.27
N ALA A 172 -9.73 -17.72 -10.94
CA ALA A 172 -9.51 -17.88 -12.39
C ALA A 172 -8.67 -19.13 -12.77
N TRP A 173 -8.62 -20.15 -11.91
CA TRP A 173 -7.63 -21.22 -11.96
C TRP A 173 -7.77 -22.07 -13.20
N ASP A 174 -9.03 -22.25 -13.62
CA ASP A 174 -9.41 -22.99 -14.81
C ASP A 174 -8.93 -22.33 -16.12
N GLN A 175 -8.46 -21.07 -16.08
CA GLN A 175 -7.97 -20.33 -17.26
C GLN A 175 -6.45 -20.21 -17.34
N ILE A 176 -5.73 -20.57 -16.28
CA ILE A 176 -4.26 -20.44 -16.20
C ILE A 176 -3.58 -21.81 -16.47
N GLU A 177 -4.25 -22.93 -16.21
CA GLU A 177 -3.70 -24.28 -16.39
C GLU A 177 -3.73 -24.76 -17.85
N GLY A 178 -2.76 -24.25 -18.62
CA GLY A 178 -2.25 -24.88 -19.82
C GLY A 178 -0.86 -25.51 -19.63
N GLY A 179 -0.46 -25.84 -18.40
CA GLY A 179 0.86 -26.44 -18.16
C GLY A 179 1.15 -26.89 -16.73
N VAL A 180 1.03 -28.21 -16.51
CA VAL A 180 1.88 -29.05 -15.64
C VAL A 180 1.92 -28.62 -14.16
N LEU A 181 1.18 -29.23 -13.23
CA LEU A 181 1.36 -30.61 -12.75
C LEU A 181 0.10 -31.11 -12.02
N ASP A 182 -0.43 -32.21 -12.54
CA ASP A 182 -1.02 -33.27 -11.71
C ASP A 182 0.02 -33.75 -10.68
N GLN A 183 -0.47 -34.17 -9.52
CA GLN A 183 0.22 -34.86 -8.42
C GLN A 183 0.99 -33.99 -7.43
N ALA A 184 0.33 -33.77 -6.28
CA ALA A 184 0.71 -34.36 -4.98
C ALA A 184 0.45 -33.37 -3.84
N VAL A 185 -0.49 -33.70 -2.95
CA VAL A 185 -0.24 -33.91 -1.51
C VAL A 185 -1.28 -34.93 -1.01
N PRO A 186 -0.88 -35.95 -0.21
CA PRO A 186 -1.77 -36.97 0.36
C PRO A 186 -2.85 -36.45 1.30
#